data_AF-A0A4Q4WYV1-F1
#
_entry.id   AF-A0A4Q4WYV1-F1
#
_cell.length_a   1.000
_cell.length_b   1.000
_cell.length_c   1.000
_cell.angle_alpha   90.00
_cell.angle_beta   90.00
_cell.angle_gamma   90.00
#
_symmetry.space_group_name_H-M   'P 1'
#
loop_
_entity.id
_entity.type
_entity.pdbx_description
1 polymer ?
#
loop_
_entity_poly.entity_id
_entity_poly.type
_entity_poly.pdbx_seq_one_letter_code
_entity_poly.pdbx_strand_id
1 'polypeptide(L)'
;MIDASSSTGGNDGTAATAASGVVIALAVLSVALRFYTRLFTKVGLKWDDWLILLAVLSAVITGALLLWATAVDPDGAWVTSNSNPTYVYTPANIFHLKLAFVASILYFTIASSTKLSILFMYSRLFSVSVSFRHQAFAAGSLVVSFWIGCTVATLTNCQPLEWSWRNSLSDARYCFNYNIFWMASGSVEALIDVLIIMMPVKIVYALQLSTRRKVTVAAIFALGAL
;
A
#
# COMPACT_ATOMS: atom_id res chain seq x y z
N MET A 1 -34.74 27.33 9.15
CA MET A 1 -33.29 27.27 9.36
C MET A 1 -32.83 25.85 9.07
N ILE A 2 -32.89 25.50 7.79
CA ILE A 2 -32.45 24.24 7.18
C ILE A 2 -31.77 24.77 5.93
N ASP A 3 -30.44 24.63 5.84
CA ASP A 3 -29.61 24.73 4.62
C ASP A 3 -28.16 25.03 5.04
N ALA A 4 -27.34 23.99 5.26
CA ALA A 4 -25.87 24.11 5.30
C ALA A 4 -25.09 22.75 5.28
N SER A 5 -25.64 21.64 4.76
CA SER A 5 -24.89 20.36 4.78
C SER A 5 -25.10 19.43 3.58
N SER A 6 -25.56 19.95 2.43
CA SER A 6 -25.86 19.14 1.24
C SER A 6 -24.97 19.39 0.02
N SER A 7 -23.91 20.21 0.11
CA SER A 7 -23.15 20.62 -1.09
C SER A 7 -21.62 20.45 -1.05
N THR A 8 -21.05 19.84 -0.01
CA THR A 8 -19.57 19.66 0.09
C THR A 8 -19.08 18.22 -0.10
N GLY A 9 -19.95 17.20 -0.09
CA GLY A 9 -19.52 15.79 -0.21
C GLY A 9 -19.22 15.30 -1.63
N GLY A 10 -19.80 15.94 -2.66
CA GLY A 10 -19.71 15.46 -4.04
C GLY A 10 -18.36 15.73 -4.71
N ASN A 11 -17.77 16.90 -4.48
CA ASN A 11 -16.55 17.32 -5.19
C ASN A 11 -15.28 16.62 -4.66
N ASP A 12 -15.18 16.40 -3.35
CA ASP A 12 -14.01 15.80 -2.72
C ASP A 12 -13.86 14.32 -3.08
N GLY A 13 -14.98 13.59 -3.21
CA GLY A 13 -15.01 12.19 -3.66
C GLY A 13 -14.53 12.05 -5.10
N THR A 14 -15.04 12.85 -6.04
CA THR A 14 -14.57 12.83 -7.44
C THR A 14 -13.11 13.24 -7.58
N ALA A 15 -12.64 14.23 -6.81
CA ALA A 15 -11.25 14.67 -6.85
C ALA A 15 -10.30 13.60 -6.29
N ALA A 16 -10.66 12.94 -5.18
CA ALA A 16 -9.89 11.82 -4.62
C ALA A 16 -9.85 10.63 -5.59
N THR A 17 -10.99 10.31 -6.23
CA THR A 17 -11.07 9.20 -7.19
C THR A 17 -10.26 9.49 -8.45
N ALA A 18 -10.31 10.73 -8.96
CA ALA A 18 -9.49 11.17 -10.10
C ALA A 18 -7.99 11.14 -9.76
N ALA A 19 -7.61 11.61 -8.56
CA ALA A 19 -6.23 11.56 -8.09
C ALA A 19 -5.73 10.11 -7.95
N SER A 20 -6.53 9.21 -7.37
CA SER A 20 -6.21 7.78 -7.30
C SER A 20 -6.05 7.17 -8.69
N GLY A 21 -6.93 7.50 -9.64
CA GLY A 21 -6.82 7.03 -11.03
C GLY A 21 -5.53 7.49 -11.72
N VAL A 22 -5.12 8.74 -11.53
CA VAL A 22 -3.86 9.27 -12.06
C VAL A 22 -2.66 8.59 -11.42
N VAL A 23 -2.66 8.40 -10.10
CA VAL A 23 -1.57 7.70 -9.39
C VAL A 23 -1.45 6.26 -9.87
N ILE A 24 -2.57 5.56 -10.08
CA ILE A 24 -2.58 4.19 -10.62
C ILE A 24 -2.01 4.17 -12.05
N ALA A 25 -2.42 5.11 -12.91
CA ALA A 25 -1.90 5.18 -14.28
C ALA A 25 -0.39 5.47 -14.32
N LEU A 26 0.09 6.38 -13.47
CA LEU A 26 1.51 6.69 -13.33
C LEU A 26 2.30 5.51 -12.75
N ALA A 27 1.74 4.79 -11.79
CA ALA A 27 2.35 3.57 -11.23
C ALA A 27 2.49 2.48 -12.31
N VAL A 28 1.45 2.25 -13.12
CA VAL A 28 1.48 1.29 -14.23
C VAL A 28 2.53 1.69 -15.27
N LEU A 29 2.61 2.97 -15.64
CA LEU A 29 3.61 3.49 -16.59
C LEU A 29 5.05 3.36 -16.07
N SER A 30 5.30 3.76 -14.83
CA SER A 30 6.62 3.67 -14.18
C SER A 30 7.13 2.23 -14.15
N VAL A 31 6.23 1.29 -13.86
CA VAL A 31 6.53 -0.14 -13.84
C VAL A 31 6.80 -0.69 -15.24
N ALA A 32 5.97 -0.34 -16.23
CA ALA A 32 6.17 -0.78 -17.61
C ALA A 32 7.55 -0.32 -18.12
N LEU A 33 7.95 0.90 -17.78
CA LEU A 33 9.28 1.44 -18.09
C LEU A 33 10.39 0.68 -17.35
N ARG A 34 10.17 0.24 -16.12
CA ARG A 34 11.13 -0.58 -15.35
C ARG A 34 11.32 -1.98 -15.93
N PHE A 35 10.26 -2.62 -16.42
CA PHE A 35 10.37 -3.89 -17.16
C PHE A 35 11.06 -3.70 -18.51
N TYR A 36 10.68 -2.65 -19.25
CA TYR A 36 11.30 -2.32 -20.52
C TYR A 36 12.81 -2.09 -20.38
N THR A 37 13.24 -1.31 -19.39
CA THR A 37 14.66 -1.08 -19.11
C THR A 37 15.40 -2.36 -18.71
N ARG A 38 14.82 -3.23 -17.87
CA ARG A 38 15.48 -4.50 -17.49
C ARG A 38 15.60 -5.50 -18.65
N LEU A 39 14.57 -5.61 -19.50
CA LEU A 39 14.62 -6.41 -20.74
C LEU A 39 15.72 -5.89 -21.69
N PHE A 40 15.83 -4.58 -21.82
CA PHE A 40 16.84 -3.94 -22.67
C PHE A 40 18.27 -4.10 -22.10
N THR A 41 18.43 -4.15 -20.78
CA THR A 41 19.74 -4.25 -20.11
C THR A 41 20.25 -5.72 -19.96
N LYS A 42 19.47 -6.74 -20.38
CA LYS A 42 19.83 -8.18 -20.32
C LYS A 42 20.31 -8.67 -18.95
N VAL A 43 19.88 -8.04 -17.86
CA VAL A 43 20.21 -8.49 -16.50
C VAL A 43 19.22 -9.60 -16.15
N GLY A 44 19.65 -10.86 -16.14
CA GLY A 44 18.76 -12.03 -15.95
C GLY A 44 17.83 -11.93 -14.73
N LEU A 45 16.63 -12.52 -14.85
CA LEU A 45 15.58 -12.49 -13.82
C LEU A 45 16.03 -13.11 -12.50
N LYS A 46 15.72 -12.44 -11.40
CA LYS A 46 15.99 -12.88 -10.03
C LYS A 46 14.73 -12.79 -9.16
N TRP A 47 14.80 -13.28 -7.93
CA TRP A 47 13.69 -13.22 -6.96
C TRP A 47 13.12 -11.80 -6.72
N ASP A 48 13.95 -10.77 -6.87
CA ASP A 48 13.53 -9.35 -6.86
C ASP A 48 12.49 -9.03 -7.97
N ASP A 49 12.64 -9.63 -9.15
CA ASP A 49 11.74 -9.42 -10.29
C ASP A 49 10.37 -10.07 -10.08
N TRP A 50 10.30 -11.16 -9.32
CA TRP A 50 9.03 -11.81 -8.99
C TRP A 50 8.25 -11.03 -7.94
N LEU A 51 8.93 -10.46 -6.93
CA LEU A 51 8.29 -9.63 -5.92
C LEU A 51 7.73 -8.34 -6.53
N ILE A 52 8.47 -7.72 -7.46
CA ILE A 52 7.96 -6.53 -8.15
C ILE A 52 6.81 -6.86 -9.10
N LEU A 53 6.86 -8.01 -9.79
CA LEU A 53 5.74 -8.47 -10.62
C LEU A 53 4.48 -8.70 -9.77
N LEU A 54 4.63 -9.30 -8.58
CA LEU A 54 3.52 -9.48 -7.64
C LEU A 54 2.94 -8.14 -7.17
N ALA A 55 3.80 -7.17 -6.84
CA ALA A 55 3.37 -5.82 -6.45
C ALA A 55 2.51 -5.18 -7.55
N VAL A 56 2.97 -5.30 -8.80
CA VAL A 56 2.34 -4.69 -9.97
C VAL A 56 1.02 -5.34 -10.31
N LEU A 57 1.00 -6.68 -10.34
CA LEU A 57 -0.23 -7.43 -10.60
C LEU A 57 -1.29 -7.07 -9.55
N SER A 58 -0.88 -7.02 -8.28
CA SER A 58 -1.76 -6.63 -7.17
C SER A 58 -2.25 -5.19 -7.33
N ALA A 59 -1.40 -4.26 -7.77
CA ALA A 59 -1.78 -2.86 -8.00
C ALA A 59 -2.77 -2.70 -9.17
N VAL A 60 -2.56 -3.41 -10.28
CA VAL A 60 -3.47 -3.41 -11.43
C VAL A 60 -4.83 -4.00 -11.04
N ILE A 61 -4.83 -5.12 -10.32
CA ILE A 61 -6.08 -5.73 -9.82
C ILE A 61 -6.80 -4.75 -8.90
N THR A 62 -6.09 -4.14 -7.94
CA THR A 62 -6.66 -3.15 -7.02
C THR A 62 -7.30 -1.99 -7.77
N GLY A 63 -6.60 -1.42 -8.75
CA GLY A 63 -7.12 -0.32 -9.57
C GLY A 63 -8.37 -0.72 -10.37
N ALA A 64 -8.37 -1.90 -10.98
CA ALA A 64 -9.54 -2.40 -11.71
C ALA A 64 -10.74 -2.63 -10.80
N LEU A 65 -10.54 -3.19 -9.60
CA LEU A 65 -11.61 -3.41 -8.61
C LEU A 65 -12.20 -2.08 -8.13
N LEU A 66 -11.37 -1.08 -7.85
CA LEU A 66 -11.84 0.23 -7.39
C LEU A 66 -12.59 0.99 -8.50
N LEU A 67 -12.10 0.96 -9.75
CA LEU A 67 -12.81 1.53 -10.89
C LEU A 67 -14.17 0.86 -11.12
N TRP A 68 -14.24 -0.46 -10.93
CA TRP A 68 -15.52 -1.17 -11.01
C TRP A 68 -16.45 -0.81 -9.86
N ALA A 69 -15.92 -0.68 -8.64
CA ALA A 69 -16.67 -0.28 -7.47
C ALA A 69 -17.29 1.11 -7.61
N THR A 70 -16.56 2.07 -8.19
CA THR A 70 -17.06 3.44 -8.42
C THR A 70 -17.99 3.53 -9.63
N ALA A 71 -17.84 2.65 -10.63
CA ALA A 71 -18.78 2.57 -11.74
C ALA A 71 -20.16 2.02 -11.30
N VAL A 72 -20.19 1.14 -10.30
CA VAL A 72 -21.43 0.58 -9.73
C VAL A 72 -22.08 1.54 -8.73
N ASP A 73 -21.26 2.19 -7.90
CA ASP A 73 -21.72 3.14 -6.89
C ASP A 73 -20.81 4.37 -6.86
N PRO A 74 -21.19 5.46 -7.58
CA PRO A 74 -20.42 6.70 -7.63
C PRO A 74 -20.22 7.35 -6.26
N ASP A 75 -21.18 7.16 -5.34
CA ASP A 75 -21.14 7.69 -3.97
C ASP A 75 -20.51 6.71 -2.97
N GLY A 76 -20.08 5.53 -3.44
CA GLY A 76 -19.53 4.45 -2.62
C GLY A 76 -18.27 4.84 -1.84
N ALA A 77 -17.51 5.82 -2.31
CA ALA A 77 -16.37 6.38 -1.57
C ALA A 77 -16.80 6.96 -0.21
N TRP A 78 -17.95 7.64 -0.16
CA TRP A 78 -18.50 8.18 1.09
C TRP A 78 -18.96 7.05 2.04
N VAL A 79 -19.44 5.94 1.48
CA VAL A 79 -19.87 4.76 2.25
C VAL A 79 -18.69 4.15 3.04
N THR A 80 -17.48 4.13 2.47
CA THR A 80 -16.29 3.59 3.15
C THR A 80 -15.82 4.43 4.34
N SER A 81 -16.08 5.75 4.32
CA SER A 81 -15.70 6.69 5.38
C SER A 81 -16.86 7.06 6.31
N ASN A 82 -18.06 6.56 6.01
CA ASN A 82 -19.25 6.83 6.80
C ASN A 82 -19.12 6.22 8.20
N SER A 83 -19.24 7.06 9.23
CA SER A 83 -19.20 6.67 10.64
C SER A 83 -20.58 6.64 11.29
N ASN A 84 -21.67 6.86 10.54
CA ASN A 84 -23.02 6.87 11.08
C ASN A 84 -23.55 5.44 11.32
N PRO A 85 -23.76 5.02 12.58
CA PRO A 85 -24.18 3.65 12.93
C PRO A 85 -25.63 3.35 12.52
N THR A 86 -26.41 4.38 12.15
CA THR A 86 -27.83 4.28 11.78
C THR A 86 -28.05 4.19 10.27
N TYR A 87 -26.97 4.28 9.47
CA TYR A 87 -27.06 4.27 8.03
C TYR A 87 -27.37 2.86 7.49
N VAL A 88 -28.40 2.75 6.66
CA VAL A 88 -28.79 1.47 6.05
C VAL A 88 -28.05 1.31 4.72
N TYR A 89 -27.19 0.30 4.64
CA TYR A 89 -26.43 0.01 3.44
C TYR A 89 -27.33 -0.56 2.34
N THR A 90 -27.29 0.04 1.15
CA THR A 90 -27.93 -0.53 -0.05
C THR A 90 -27.13 -1.72 -0.59
N PRO A 91 -27.71 -2.57 -1.46
CA PRO A 91 -26.96 -3.65 -2.10
C PRO A 91 -25.72 -3.17 -2.88
N ALA A 92 -25.79 -1.97 -3.50
CA ALA A 92 -24.66 -1.36 -4.20
C ALA A 92 -23.54 -0.96 -3.23
N ASN A 93 -23.90 -0.36 -2.08
CA ASN A 93 -22.97 0.00 -1.01
C ASN A 93 -22.22 -1.23 -0.47
N ILE A 94 -22.95 -2.33 -0.24
CA ILE A 94 -22.38 -3.60 0.24
C ILE A 94 -21.39 -4.17 -0.78
N PHE A 95 -21.73 -4.09 -2.06
CA PHE A 95 -20.85 -4.53 -3.13
C PHE A 95 -19.56 -3.70 -3.19
N HIS A 96 -19.68 -2.37 -3.11
CA HIS A 96 -18.53 -1.46 -3.05
C HIS A 96 -17.62 -1.78 -1.85
N LEU A 97 -18.20 -1.96 -0.66
CA LEU A 97 -17.45 -2.29 0.55
C LEU A 97 -16.66 -3.60 0.41
N LYS A 98 -17.26 -4.64 -0.19
CA LYS A 98 -16.57 -5.92 -0.44
C LYS A 98 -15.36 -5.74 -1.36
N LEU A 99 -15.50 -4.94 -2.42
CA LEU A 99 -14.39 -4.63 -3.32
C LEU A 99 -13.30 -3.82 -2.63
N ALA A 100 -13.67 -2.81 -1.83
CA ALA A 100 -12.75 -2.00 -1.04
C ALA A 100 -11.95 -2.84 -0.02
N PHE A 101 -12.56 -3.90 0.53
CA PHE A 101 -11.88 -4.83 1.43
C PHE A 101 -10.87 -5.74 0.74
N VAL A 102 -11.20 -6.25 -0.45
CA VAL A 102 -10.21 -6.98 -1.26
C VAL A 102 -9.06 -6.06 -1.63
N ALA A 103 -9.36 -4.82 -2.03
CA ALA A 103 -8.36 -3.78 -2.29
C ALA A 103 -7.49 -3.49 -1.06
N SER A 104 -8.05 -3.49 0.15
CA SER A 104 -7.32 -3.32 1.41
C SER A 104 -6.25 -4.39 1.64
N ILE A 105 -6.58 -5.66 1.37
CA ILE A 105 -5.63 -6.77 1.50
C ILE A 105 -4.53 -6.68 0.44
N LEU A 106 -4.90 -6.34 -0.79
CA LEU A 106 -3.95 -6.14 -1.88
C LEU A 106 -3.01 -4.96 -1.60
N TYR A 107 -3.50 -3.88 -0.98
CA TYR A 107 -2.67 -2.75 -0.55
C TYR A 107 -1.50 -3.18 0.31
N PHE A 108 -1.73 -3.94 1.38
CA PHE A 108 -0.65 -4.42 2.25
C PHE A 108 0.35 -5.32 1.49
N THR A 109 -0.14 -6.07 0.50
CA THR A 109 0.71 -6.89 -0.38
C THR A 109 1.60 -6.03 -1.27
N ILE A 110 1.05 -4.97 -1.88
CA ILE A 110 1.79 -4.02 -2.73
C ILE A 110 2.86 -3.29 -1.91
N ALA A 111 2.49 -2.76 -0.75
CA ALA A 111 3.40 -2.05 0.14
C ALA A 111 4.57 -2.93 0.59
N SER A 112 4.27 -4.15 1.03
CA SER A 112 5.28 -5.06 1.59
C SER A 112 6.21 -5.61 0.51
N SER A 113 5.68 -5.96 -0.66
CA SER A 113 6.49 -6.43 -1.79
C SER A 113 7.43 -5.33 -2.33
N THR A 114 6.98 -4.08 -2.36
CA THR A 114 7.81 -2.91 -2.72
C THR A 114 8.98 -2.74 -1.76
N LYS A 115 8.72 -2.76 -0.45
CA LYS A 115 9.75 -2.67 0.61
C LYS A 115 10.76 -3.82 0.51
N LEU A 116 10.28 -5.04 0.29
CA LEU A 116 11.15 -6.20 0.09
C LEU A 116 12.04 -6.05 -1.15
N SER A 117 11.52 -5.57 -2.28
CA SER A 117 12.33 -5.31 -3.49
C SER A 117 13.44 -4.29 -3.21
N ILE A 118 13.14 -3.20 -2.49
CA ILE A 118 14.14 -2.21 -2.08
C ILE A 118 15.22 -2.84 -1.19
N LEU A 119 14.82 -3.62 -0.18
CA LEU A 119 15.72 -4.34 0.73
C LEU A 119 16.62 -5.33 -0.02
N PHE A 120 16.08 -6.08 -0.98
CA PHE A 120 16.86 -6.97 -1.83
C PHE A 120 17.86 -6.20 -2.70
N MET A 121 17.44 -5.11 -3.31
CA MET A 121 18.32 -4.25 -4.09
C MET A 121 19.46 -3.66 -3.23
N TYR A 122 19.15 -3.21 -2.01
CA TYR A 122 20.13 -2.76 -1.03
C TYR A 122 21.13 -3.86 -0.69
N SER A 123 20.64 -5.07 -0.36
CA SER A 123 21.51 -6.22 -0.03
C SER A 123 22.48 -6.57 -1.16
N ARG A 124 22.08 -6.36 -2.42
CA ARG A 124 22.91 -6.56 -3.60
C ARG A 124 23.95 -5.44 -3.79
N LEU A 125 23.58 -4.20 -3.53
CA LEU A 125 24.46 -3.04 -3.73
C LEU A 125 25.56 -2.97 -2.67
N PHE A 126 25.23 -3.28 -1.42
CA PHE A 126 26.14 -3.24 -0.27
C PHE A 126 26.54 -4.63 0.22
N SER A 127 26.63 -5.61 -0.69
CA SER A 127 26.92 -7.02 -0.39
C SER A 127 28.31 -7.29 0.24
N VAL A 128 29.04 -6.23 0.61
CA VAL A 128 30.41 -6.28 1.12
C VAL A 128 30.45 -6.51 2.65
N SER A 129 29.38 -6.20 3.40
CA SER A 129 29.37 -6.38 4.87
C SER A 129 28.33 -7.40 5.36
N VAL A 130 28.78 -8.35 6.19
CA VAL A 130 27.92 -9.38 6.80
C VAL A 130 26.89 -8.74 7.74
N SER A 131 27.28 -7.70 8.48
CA SER A 131 26.39 -6.96 9.38
C SER A 131 25.20 -6.33 8.67
N PHE A 132 25.42 -5.77 7.47
CA PHE A 132 24.33 -5.21 6.67
C PHE A 132 23.36 -6.26 6.16
N ARG A 133 23.87 -7.44 5.79
CA ARG A 133 23.01 -8.55 5.37
C ARG A 133 22.09 -9.02 6.50
N HIS A 134 22.59 -9.03 7.73
CA HIS A 134 21.78 -9.37 8.90
C HIS A 134 20.70 -8.31 9.18
N GLN A 135 21.06 -7.02 9.08
CA GLN A 135 20.11 -5.91 9.21
C GLN A 135 19.03 -5.94 8.12
N ALA A 136 19.41 -6.21 6.86
CA ALA A 136 18.48 -6.35 5.75
C ALA A 136 17.52 -7.53 5.96
N PHE A 137 18.01 -8.66 6.47
CA PHE A 137 17.16 -9.81 6.76
C PHE A 137 16.19 -9.53 7.91
N ALA A 138 16.64 -8.86 8.97
CA ALA A 138 15.80 -8.44 10.09
C ALA A 138 14.73 -7.42 9.67
N ALA A 139 15.07 -6.45 8.83
CA ALA A 139 14.10 -5.51 8.27
C ALA A 139 13.12 -6.21 7.33
N GLY A 140 13.58 -7.16 6.51
CA GLY A 140 12.73 -7.98 5.66
C GLY A 140 11.75 -8.84 6.47
N SER A 141 12.20 -9.46 7.56
CA SER A 141 11.32 -10.24 8.43
C SER A 141 10.28 -9.35 9.12
N LEU A 142 10.68 -8.14 9.56
CA LEU A 142 9.74 -7.16 10.12
C LEU A 142 8.63 -6.79 9.12
N VAL A 143 8.99 -6.52 7.85
CA VAL A 143 8.03 -6.20 6.79
C VAL A 143 7.08 -7.37 6.55
N VAL A 144 7.58 -8.60 6.46
CA VAL A 144 6.74 -9.79 6.25
C VAL A 144 5.82 -10.06 7.44
N SER A 145 6.32 -9.93 8.68
CA SER A 145 5.50 -10.07 9.87
C SER A 145 4.40 -9.02 9.95
N PHE A 146 4.71 -7.77 9.60
CA PHE A 146 3.72 -6.69 9.54
C PHE A 146 2.66 -6.94 8.46
N TRP A 147 3.08 -7.41 7.28
CA TRP A 147 2.19 -7.79 6.19
C TRP A 147 1.18 -8.87 6.61
N ILE A 148 1.67 -9.97 7.19
CA ILE A 148 0.83 -11.08 7.66
C ILE A 148 -0.09 -10.59 8.77
N GLY A 149 0.43 -9.83 9.73
CA GLY A 149 -0.36 -9.29 10.85
C GLY A 149 -1.51 -8.40 10.37
N CYS A 150 -1.25 -7.46 9.47
CA CYS A 150 -2.30 -6.58 8.93
C CYS A 150 -3.32 -7.34 8.07
N THR A 151 -2.86 -8.33 7.30
CA THR A 151 -3.74 -9.17 6.49
C THR A 151 -4.68 -9.99 7.38
N VAL A 152 -4.15 -10.64 8.41
CA VAL A 152 -4.95 -11.41 9.37
C VAL A 152 -5.92 -10.49 10.11
N ALA A 153 -5.47 -9.34 10.61
CA ALA A 153 -6.33 -8.38 11.29
C ALA A 153 -7.46 -7.85 10.39
N THR A 154 -7.19 -7.65 9.10
CA THR A 154 -8.21 -7.26 8.12
C THR A 154 -9.23 -8.39 7.92
N LEU A 155 -8.77 -9.64 7.77
CA LEU A 155 -9.63 -10.82 7.64
C LEU A 155 -10.47 -11.08 8.89
N THR A 156 -9.97 -10.72 10.07
CA THR A 156 -10.67 -10.87 11.36
C THR A 156 -11.28 -9.57 11.86
N ASN A 157 -11.51 -8.58 10.99
CA ASN A 157 -12.01 -7.27 11.41
C ASN A 157 -13.35 -7.33 12.15
N CYS A 158 -14.21 -8.28 11.75
CA CYS A 158 -15.41 -8.65 12.47
C CYS A 158 -15.48 -10.18 12.67
N GLN A 159 -16.15 -10.62 13.73
CA GLN A 159 -16.43 -12.04 14.01
C GLN A 159 -17.93 -12.25 14.25
N PRO A 160 -18.67 -12.92 13.34
CA PRO A 160 -18.26 -13.40 12.01
C PRO A 160 -18.06 -12.27 10.97
N LEU A 161 -17.25 -12.55 9.94
CA LEU A 161 -16.87 -11.58 8.88
C LEU A 161 -18.08 -10.96 8.15
N GLU A 162 -19.23 -11.64 8.12
CA GLU A 162 -20.45 -11.14 7.50
C GLU A 162 -20.94 -9.82 8.13
N TRP A 163 -20.61 -9.56 9.40
CA TRP A 163 -20.96 -8.31 10.09
C TRP A 163 -20.24 -7.09 9.54
N SER A 164 -19.07 -7.27 8.89
CA SER A 164 -18.35 -6.18 8.23
C SER A 164 -19.20 -5.48 7.16
N TRP A 165 -20.16 -6.20 6.55
CA TRP A 165 -21.01 -5.69 5.47
C TRP A 165 -22.44 -5.35 5.90
N ARG A 166 -22.81 -5.67 7.15
CA ARG A 166 -24.21 -5.59 7.60
C ARG A 166 -24.49 -4.46 8.56
N ASN A 167 -23.55 -4.11 9.46
CA ASN A 167 -23.59 -2.93 10.35
C ASN A 167 -22.33 -2.91 11.26
N SER A 168 -21.14 -2.79 10.68
CA SER A 168 -19.85 -2.91 11.39
C SER A 168 -19.66 -1.91 12.55
N LEU A 169 -20.36 -0.78 12.53
CA LEU A 169 -20.30 0.29 13.54
C LEU A 169 -21.36 0.19 14.64
N SER A 170 -22.35 -0.70 14.48
CA SER A 170 -23.50 -0.77 15.40
C SER A 170 -23.22 -1.50 16.72
N ASP A 171 -22.25 -2.45 16.73
CA ASP A 171 -21.96 -3.25 17.91
C ASP A 171 -20.45 -3.55 18.02
N ALA A 172 -19.76 -2.74 18.82
CA ALA A 172 -18.31 -2.82 19.07
C ALA A 172 -17.86 -4.16 19.71
N ARG A 173 -18.81 -5.02 20.10
CA ARG A 173 -18.54 -6.37 20.60
C ARG A 173 -18.07 -7.34 19.52
N TYR A 174 -18.50 -7.13 18.27
CA TYR A 174 -18.24 -8.07 17.18
C TYR A 174 -17.25 -7.55 16.15
N CYS A 175 -16.97 -6.25 16.16
CA CYS A 175 -16.09 -5.58 15.21
C CYS A 175 -15.19 -4.57 15.93
N PHE A 176 -13.91 -4.50 15.56
CA PHE A 176 -13.07 -3.38 15.99
C PHE A 176 -13.16 -2.21 15.01
N ASN A 177 -12.82 -1.01 15.49
CA ASN A 177 -12.88 0.19 14.67
C ASN A 177 -11.85 0.13 13.53
N TYR A 178 -12.35 -0.10 12.31
CA TYR A 178 -11.52 -0.26 11.12
C TYR A 178 -10.74 1.02 10.76
N ASN A 179 -11.29 2.20 11.02
CA ASN A 179 -10.60 3.48 10.78
C ASN A 179 -9.38 3.64 11.70
N ILE A 180 -9.54 3.32 12.99
CA ILE A 180 -8.42 3.40 13.95
C ILE A 180 -7.32 2.41 13.56
N PHE A 181 -7.70 1.20 13.14
CA PHE A 181 -6.74 0.21 12.65
C PHE A 181 -5.96 0.72 11.43
N TRP A 182 -6.62 1.33 10.46
CA TRP A 182 -5.96 1.94 9.29
C TRP A 182 -5.02 3.08 9.65
N MET A 183 -5.41 3.94 10.58
CA MET A 183 -4.53 5.01 11.06
C MET A 183 -3.30 4.48 11.80
N ALA A 184 -3.50 3.45 12.64
CA ALA A 184 -2.42 2.81 13.38
C ALA A 184 -1.47 2.05 12.46
N SER A 185 -2.00 1.25 11.53
CA SER A 185 -1.20 0.51 10.55
C SER A 185 -0.42 1.47 9.65
N GLY A 186 -1.04 2.54 9.16
CA GLY A 186 -0.35 3.58 8.37
C GLY A 186 0.79 4.25 9.14
N SER A 187 0.63 4.49 10.45
CA SER A 187 1.69 5.05 11.29
C SER A 187 2.88 4.11 11.46
N VAL A 188 2.61 2.82 11.69
CA VAL A 188 3.66 1.78 11.79
C VAL A 188 4.34 1.57 10.45
N GLU A 189 3.58 1.58 9.36
CA GLU A 189 4.07 1.50 7.99
C GLU A 189 5.05 2.63 7.67
N ALA A 190 4.69 3.88 7.97
CA ALA A 190 5.58 5.03 7.78
C ALA A 190 6.87 4.91 8.63
N LEU A 191 6.76 4.38 9.85
CA LEU A 191 7.94 4.12 10.68
C LEU A 191 8.88 3.09 10.02
N ILE A 192 8.33 2.01 9.46
CA ILE A 192 9.11 0.99 8.73
C ILE A 192 9.79 1.62 7.51
N ASP A 193 9.12 2.51 6.78
CA ASP A 193 9.71 3.22 5.64
C ASP A 193 10.92 4.06 6.05
N VAL A 194 10.78 4.84 7.13
CA VAL A 194 11.89 5.62 7.69
C VAL A 194 13.06 4.71 8.09
N LEU A 195 12.79 3.56 8.70
CA LEU A 195 13.84 2.60 9.09
C LEU A 195 14.59 2.04 7.87
N ILE A 196 13.87 1.66 6.81
CA ILE A 196 14.46 1.14 5.56
C ILE A 196 15.30 2.23 4.89
N ILE A 197 14.78 3.46 4.84
CA ILE A 197 15.44 4.62 4.26
C ILE A 197 16.72 4.97 5.03
N MET A 198 16.72 4.89 6.35
CA MET A 198 17.90 5.23 7.16
C MET A 198 18.99 4.14 7.12
N MET A 199 18.67 2.92 6.67
CA MET A 199 19.57 1.77 6.73
C MET A 199 20.87 1.95 5.92
N PRO A 200 20.86 2.31 4.63
CA PRO A 200 22.09 2.49 3.86
C PRO A 200 22.80 3.82 4.18
N VAL A 201 22.13 4.83 4.74
CA VAL A 201 22.76 6.12 5.07
C VAL A 201 23.91 5.93 6.04
N LYS A 202 23.71 5.11 7.10
CA LYS A 202 24.76 4.80 8.08
C LYS A 202 26.00 4.16 7.44
N ILE A 203 25.80 3.30 6.44
CA ILE A 203 26.90 2.64 5.71
C ILE A 203 27.57 3.59 4.73
N VAL A 204 26.81 4.43 4.03
CA VAL A 204 27.36 5.42 3.09
C VAL A 204 28.23 6.46 3.82
N TYR A 205 27.92 6.79 5.08
CA TYR A 205 28.80 7.61 5.91
C TYR A 205 30.06 6.87 6.37
N ALA A 206 29.97 5.58 6.66
CA ALA A 206 31.11 4.78 7.11
C ALA A 206 32.02 4.30 5.97
N LEU A 207 31.51 4.20 4.74
CA LEU A 207 32.20 3.62 3.59
C LEU A 207 32.51 4.72 2.57
N GLN A 208 33.79 4.98 2.30
CA GLN A 208 34.29 5.94 1.31
C GLN A 208 33.90 5.53 -0.14
N LEU A 209 32.62 5.62 -0.47
CA LEU A 209 32.11 5.24 -1.78
C LEU A 209 32.37 6.35 -2.81
N SER A 210 32.77 5.94 -4.01
CA SER A 210 32.96 6.83 -5.16
C SER A 210 31.68 7.56 -5.53
N THR A 211 31.81 8.83 -5.97
CA THR A 211 30.70 9.79 -6.19
C THR A 211 29.58 9.24 -7.07
N ARG A 212 29.89 8.38 -8.05
CA ARG A 212 28.89 7.71 -8.89
C ARG A 212 27.91 6.82 -8.11
N ARG A 213 28.38 6.08 -7.10
CA ARG A 213 27.49 5.24 -6.27
C ARG A 213 26.63 6.07 -5.32
N LYS A 214 27.15 7.19 -4.80
CA LYS A 214 26.36 8.17 -4.04
C LYS A 214 25.20 8.73 -4.85
N VAL A 215 25.43 9.09 -6.11
CA VAL A 215 24.38 9.62 -7.00
C VAL A 215 23.30 8.57 -7.31
N THR A 216 23.66 7.32 -7.60
CA THR A 216 22.67 6.27 -7.83
C THR A 216 21.84 5.97 -6.58
N VAL A 217 22.47 5.94 -5.40
CA VAL A 217 21.77 5.77 -4.12
C VAL A 217 20.80 6.94 -3.91
N ALA A 218 21.28 8.19 -4.02
CA ALA A 218 20.45 9.38 -3.87
C ALA A 218 19.26 9.41 -4.85
N ALA A 219 19.46 8.99 -6.10
CA ALA A 219 18.39 8.93 -7.11
C ALA A 219 17.33 7.88 -6.76
N ILE A 220 17.73 6.71 -6.24
CA ILE A 220 16.79 5.68 -5.79
C ILE A 220 16.05 6.13 -4.53
N PHE A 221 16.74 6.84 -3.63
CA PHE A 221 16.13 7.47 -2.45
C PHE A 221 15.07 8.51 -2.82
N ALA A 222 15.36 9.37 -3.80
CA ALA A 222 14.42 10.36 -4.29
C ALA A 222 13.20 9.73 -4.97
N LEU A 223 13.38 8.58 -5.66
CA LEU A 223 12.29 7.86 -6.31
C LEU A 223 11.45 7.00 -5.37
N GLY A 224 12.01 6.52 -4.26
CA GLY A 224 11.27 5.70 -3.28
C GLY A 224 10.53 6.52 -2.21
N ALA A 225 10.84 7.80 -2.06
CA ALA A 225 10.18 8.73 -1.15
C ALA A 225 9.02 9.51 -1.81
N LEU A 226 8.79 9.31 -3.11
CA LEU A 226 7.73 9.94 -3.90
C LEU A 226 6.55 9.00 -4.10
#